data_AF-A0AA36M6S4-F1
#
_entry.id   AF-A0AA36M6S4-F1
#
_cell.length_a   1.000
_cell.length_b   1.000
_cell.length_c   1.000
_cell.angle_alpha   90.00
_cell.angle_beta   90.00
_cell.angle_gamma   90.00
#
_symmetry.space_group_name_H-M   'P 1'
#
loop_
_entity.id
_entity.type
_entity.pdbx_description
1 polymer ?
#
loop_
_entity_poly.entity_id
_entity_poly.type
_entity_poly.pdbx_seq_one_letter_code
_entity_poly.pdbx_strand_id
1 'polypeptide(L)'
;MTGSSVYDPGEEFLLKFGIENTTDDNKFAFHIIGLPPLHINSDLNGTIEAYITAVVGPDRLFLSQTLANITRISTALELDPPKPLPPQHIERFAMVRLPDYKGTMTWMRALVIERTETFAELFTIDIGNIYAVPLNSLYKMSRYYVPIALRFTNMTEYFFLRDFKKLLWAKVNVKIYSYDNVSFLSDTLEMRSSTDEQFDLSSARNALLKE
;
A
#
# COMPACT_ATOMS: atom_id res chain seq x y z
N MET A 1 5.11 17.21 38.38
CA MET A 1 4.46 17.03 37.07
C MET A 1 5.54 16.69 36.06
N THR A 2 5.80 15.42 35.84
CA THR A 2 6.80 14.95 34.87
C THR A 2 6.05 14.36 33.69
N GLY A 3 5.94 15.15 32.62
CA GLY A 3 5.41 14.68 31.34
C GLY A 3 6.38 13.66 30.76
N SER A 4 5.99 12.39 30.83
CA SER A 4 6.64 11.33 30.06
C SER A 4 6.27 11.55 28.60
N SER A 5 7.21 12.06 27.79
CA SER A 5 7.09 11.94 26.34
C SER A 5 7.24 10.45 26.01
N VAL A 6 6.11 9.77 25.86
CA VAL A 6 6.07 8.42 25.32
C VAL A 6 6.50 8.54 23.88
N TYR A 7 7.73 8.10 23.61
CA TYR A 7 8.21 7.80 22.28
C TYR A 7 7.25 6.76 21.68
N ASP A 8 6.41 7.15 20.71
CA ASP A 8 5.53 6.24 19.99
C ASP A 8 6.25 5.77 18.71
N PRO A 9 6.73 4.52 18.63
CA PRO A 9 7.50 4.02 17.50
C PRO A 9 6.57 3.58 16.35
N GLY A 10 5.70 4.51 15.91
CA GLY A 10 4.39 4.22 15.32
C GLY A 10 4.35 3.34 14.06
N GLU A 11 5.42 3.24 13.26
CA GLU A 11 5.42 2.46 12.02
C GLU A 11 6.18 1.13 12.09
N GLU A 12 7.32 1.09 12.80
CA GLU A 12 8.28 -0.03 12.72
C GLU A 12 7.79 -1.32 13.38
N PHE A 13 6.85 -1.23 14.32
CA PHE A 13 6.34 -2.40 15.05
C PHE A 13 5.17 -3.10 14.35
N LEU A 14 4.59 -2.49 13.31
CA LEU A 14 3.34 -2.95 12.70
C LEU A 14 3.53 -3.66 11.37
N LEU A 15 4.57 -3.28 10.64
CA LEU A 15 4.99 -3.93 9.42
C LEU A 15 6.01 -5.00 9.82
N LYS A 16 5.76 -6.24 9.42
CA LYS A 16 6.70 -7.34 9.60
C LYS A 16 6.82 -8.10 8.29
N PHE A 17 8.03 -8.21 7.78
CA PHE A 17 8.35 -9.17 6.73
C PHE A 17 8.77 -10.49 7.35
N GLY A 18 8.24 -11.58 6.79
CA GLY A 18 8.62 -12.94 7.15
C GLY A 18 8.86 -13.77 5.89
N ILE A 19 9.83 -14.70 5.98
CA ILE A 19 9.88 -15.83 5.06
C ILE A 19 9.03 -16.94 5.67
N GLU A 20 8.03 -17.40 4.93
CA GLU A 20 7.38 -18.67 5.25
C GLU A 20 8.22 -19.77 4.60
N ASN A 21 9.08 -20.42 5.39
CA ASN A 21 9.86 -21.58 4.92
C ASN A 21 8.92 -22.75 4.63
N THR A 22 8.35 -22.79 3.43
CA THR A 22 7.74 -23.99 2.88
C THR A 22 8.76 -24.71 2.01
N THR A 23 8.77 -26.04 2.08
CA THR A 23 9.86 -26.92 1.59
C THR A 23 10.21 -26.83 0.11
N ASP A 24 9.51 -26.04 -0.71
CA ASP A 24 9.73 -25.99 -2.17
C ASP A 24 9.68 -24.60 -2.82
N ASP A 25 9.42 -23.49 -2.12
CA ASP A 25 9.42 -22.16 -2.75
C ASP A 25 9.78 -21.07 -1.73
N ASN A 26 10.59 -20.09 -2.13
CA ASN A 26 10.82 -18.85 -1.38
C ASN A 26 9.53 -18.01 -1.36
N LYS A 27 8.61 -18.33 -0.44
CA LYS A 27 7.38 -17.57 -0.24
C LYS A 27 7.63 -16.46 0.76
N PHE A 28 7.56 -15.22 0.29
CA PHE A 28 7.63 -14.05 1.14
C PHE A 28 6.23 -13.64 1.58
N ALA A 29 6.09 -13.24 2.84
CA ALA A 29 4.84 -12.71 3.37
C ALA A 29 5.07 -11.33 4.00
N PHE A 30 4.19 -10.40 3.66
CA PHE A 30 4.10 -9.09 4.30
C PHE A 30 2.97 -9.07 5.30
N HIS A 31 3.29 -8.77 6.55
CA HIS A 31 2.34 -8.74 7.64
C HIS A 31 2.11 -7.31 8.10
N ILE A 32 0.85 -6.91 8.12
CA ILE A 32 0.36 -5.79 8.92
C ILE A 32 -0.38 -6.41 10.11
N ILE A 33 0.10 -6.19 11.33
CA ILE A 33 -0.51 -6.79 12.53
C ILE A 33 -1.98 -6.39 12.63
N GLY A 34 -2.88 -7.38 12.66
CA GLY A 34 -4.33 -7.16 12.69
C GLY A 34 -5.01 -7.25 11.32
N LEU A 35 -4.27 -7.54 10.26
CA LEU A 35 -4.75 -7.85 8.92
C LEU A 35 -4.26 -9.22 8.44
N PRO A 36 -4.96 -9.85 7.49
CA PRO A 36 -4.46 -11.03 6.80
C PRO A 36 -3.10 -10.76 6.13
N PRO A 37 -2.17 -11.74 6.09
CA PRO A 37 -0.88 -11.57 5.42
C PRO A 37 -1.03 -11.44 3.90
N LEU A 38 -0.22 -10.58 3.30
CA LEU A 38 -0.05 -10.52 1.86
C LEU A 38 1.08 -11.46 1.44
N HIS A 39 0.72 -12.57 0.81
CA HIS A 39 1.69 -13.50 0.24
C HIS A 39 2.20 -12.99 -1.11
N ILE A 40 3.49 -13.19 -1.33
CA ILE A 40 4.21 -12.63 -2.45
C ILE A 40 4.79 -13.78 -3.27
N ASN A 41 4.49 -13.76 -4.55
CA ASN A 41 4.95 -14.77 -5.49
C ASN A 41 6.19 -14.24 -6.22
N SER A 42 7.35 -14.86 -5.99
CA SER A 42 8.55 -14.62 -6.78
C SER A 42 8.85 -15.82 -7.69
N ASP A 43 9.57 -15.58 -8.78
CA ASP A 43 10.17 -16.65 -9.57
C ASP A 43 11.36 -17.31 -8.84
N LEU A 44 11.95 -18.35 -9.45
CA LEU A 44 13.10 -19.09 -8.92
C LEU A 44 14.35 -18.22 -8.69
N ASN A 45 14.41 -17.03 -9.29
CA ASN A 45 15.51 -16.09 -9.16
C ASN A 45 15.22 -15.00 -8.11
N GLY A 46 14.08 -15.07 -7.40
CA GLY A 46 13.66 -14.05 -6.45
C GLY A 46 13.12 -12.78 -7.11
N THR A 47 12.71 -12.86 -8.37
CA THR A 47 12.13 -11.74 -9.11
C THR A 47 10.61 -11.74 -8.97
N ILE A 48 10.06 -10.56 -8.74
CA ILE A 48 8.63 -10.29 -8.65
C ILE A 48 8.19 -9.45 -9.82
N GLU A 49 7.10 -9.87 -10.45
CA GLU A 49 6.34 -9.00 -11.35
C GLU A 49 5.29 -8.22 -10.54
N ALA A 50 5.29 -6.89 -10.67
CA ALA A 50 4.38 -6.01 -9.94
C ALA A 50 4.10 -4.69 -10.70
N TYR A 51 3.19 -3.89 -10.15
CA TYR A 51 2.83 -2.56 -10.63
C TYR A 51 3.20 -1.52 -9.57
N ILE A 52 3.74 -0.37 -10.00
CA ILE A 52 4.01 0.75 -9.08
C ILE A 52 2.69 1.40 -8.68
N THR A 53 2.31 1.34 -7.41
CA THR A 53 1.07 1.94 -6.89
C THR A 53 1.30 3.31 -6.24
N ALA A 54 2.50 3.53 -5.68
CA ALA A 54 2.91 4.83 -5.17
C ALA A 54 4.41 5.07 -5.33
N VAL A 55 4.76 6.35 -5.45
CA VAL A 55 6.14 6.84 -5.43
C VAL A 55 6.23 7.93 -4.38
N VAL A 56 6.91 7.64 -3.27
CA VAL A 56 7.07 8.58 -2.14
C VAL A 56 8.40 9.34 -2.26
N GLY A 57 9.38 8.77 -2.95
CA GLY A 57 10.68 9.37 -3.19
C GLY A 57 11.47 8.59 -4.25
N PRO A 58 12.68 9.06 -4.60
CA PRO A 58 13.53 8.39 -5.59
C PRO A 58 13.98 6.99 -5.15
N ASP A 59 13.95 6.73 -3.85
CA ASP A 59 14.41 5.53 -3.17
C ASP A 59 13.26 4.70 -2.58
N ARG A 60 12.00 5.17 -2.69
CA ARG A 60 10.83 4.62 -1.99
C ARG A 60 9.64 4.48 -2.92
N LEU A 61 9.32 3.23 -3.22
CA LEU A 61 8.22 2.82 -4.08
C LEU A 61 7.30 1.86 -3.34
N PHE A 62 6.03 1.86 -3.74
CA PHE A 62 5.09 0.83 -3.35
C PHE A 62 4.63 0.07 -4.57
N LEU A 63 4.60 -1.25 -4.46
CA LEU A 63 4.32 -2.15 -5.54
C LEU A 63 3.14 -3.07 -5.20
N SER A 64 2.36 -3.47 -6.20
CA SER A 64 1.33 -4.50 -6.06
C SER A 64 1.46 -5.54 -7.16
N GLN A 65 1.37 -6.82 -6.81
CA GLN A 65 1.31 -7.90 -7.81
C GLN A 65 -0.07 -8.02 -8.48
N THR A 66 -1.10 -7.37 -7.93
CA THR A 66 -2.46 -7.45 -8.45
C THR A 66 -3.24 -6.15 -8.23
N LEU A 67 -3.53 -5.45 -9.33
CA LEU A 67 -4.35 -4.25 -9.32
C LEU A 67 -5.84 -4.55 -9.22
N ALA A 68 -6.28 -5.75 -9.65
CA ALA A 68 -7.68 -6.15 -9.60
C ALA A 68 -8.25 -6.14 -8.18
N ASN A 69 -7.43 -6.44 -7.17
CA ASN A 69 -7.85 -6.42 -5.77
C ASN A 69 -8.13 -5.00 -5.26
N ILE A 70 -7.39 -3.98 -5.74
CA ILE A 70 -7.63 -2.58 -5.36
C ILE A 70 -9.02 -2.17 -5.84
N THR A 71 -9.33 -2.51 -7.10
CA THR A 71 -10.65 -2.24 -7.70
C THR A 71 -11.77 -3.01 -6.99
N ARG A 72 -11.56 -4.30 -6.66
CA ARG A 72 -12.57 -5.11 -5.95
C ARG A 72 -12.90 -4.56 -4.57
N ILE A 73 -11.89 -4.19 -3.78
CA ILE A 73 -12.10 -3.58 -2.46
C ILE A 73 -12.83 -2.26 -2.61
N SER A 74 -12.39 -1.39 -3.51
CA SER A 74 -13.04 -0.11 -3.77
C SER A 74 -14.52 -0.30 -4.14
N THR A 75 -14.84 -1.20 -5.08
CA THR A 75 -16.23 -1.49 -5.47
C THR A 75 -17.05 -2.04 -4.31
N ALA A 76 -16.52 -2.99 -3.54
CA ALA A 76 -17.23 -3.57 -2.39
C ALA A 76 -17.54 -2.50 -1.33
N LEU A 77 -16.62 -1.58 -1.08
CA LEU A 77 -16.81 -0.47 -0.14
C LEU A 77 -17.75 0.63 -0.67
N GLU A 78 -17.91 0.76 -1.98
CA GLU A 78 -18.94 1.64 -2.55
C GLU A 78 -20.34 1.02 -2.43
N LEU A 79 -20.45 -0.32 -2.50
CA LEU A 79 -21.73 -1.04 -2.34
C LEU A 79 -22.19 -1.11 -0.88
N ASP A 80 -21.26 -1.23 0.07
CA ASP A 80 -21.52 -1.17 1.51
C ASP A 80 -20.63 -0.12 2.18
N PRO A 81 -21.04 1.17 2.15
CA PRO A 81 -20.24 2.25 2.68
C PRO A 81 -19.98 2.09 4.18
N PRO A 82 -18.75 2.38 4.64
CA PRO A 82 -18.44 2.25 6.05
C PRO A 82 -19.16 3.27 6.91
N LYS A 83 -19.25 2.93 8.19
CA LYS A 83 -19.81 3.82 9.21
C LYS A 83 -18.76 4.85 9.66
N PRO A 84 -19.13 6.12 9.91
CA PRO A 84 -18.21 7.10 10.46
C PRO A 84 -17.56 6.64 11.77
N LEU A 85 -16.30 6.99 12.00
CA LEU A 85 -15.65 6.83 13.31
C LEU A 85 -15.86 8.10 14.15
N PRO A 86 -16.42 8.00 15.36
CA PRO A 86 -16.39 9.11 16.29
C PRO A 86 -14.94 9.48 16.62
N PRO A 87 -14.58 10.77 16.77
CA PRO A 87 -13.20 11.20 17.00
C PRO A 87 -12.50 10.50 18.19
N GLN A 88 -13.28 10.22 19.23
CA GLN A 88 -12.86 9.53 20.46
C GLN A 88 -12.66 8.02 20.32
N HIS A 89 -13.02 7.43 19.18
CA HIS A 89 -12.85 6.01 18.85
C HIS A 89 -11.99 5.79 17.61
N ILE A 90 -11.24 6.81 17.19
CA ILE A 90 -10.26 6.67 16.10
C ILE A 90 -9.10 5.84 16.65
N GLU A 91 -9.16 4.55 16.37
CA GLU A 91 -8.08 3.61 16.57
C GLU A 91 -7.05 3.72 15.43
N ARG A 92 -6.13 2.77 15.40
CA ARG A 92 -5.04 2.64 14.44
C ARG A 92 -5.49 2.28 13.02
N PHE A 93 -6.69 1.74 12.85
CA PHE A 93 -7.24 1.36 11.55
C PHE A 93 -8.45 2.20 11.18
N ALA A 94 -8.39 2.82 10.01
CA ALA A 94 -9.44 3.66 9.51
C ALA A 94 -9.68 3.42 8.02
N MET A 95 -10.82 3.89 7.54
CA MET A 95 -11.06 4.13 6.12
C MET A 95 -11.30 5.60 5.90
N VAL A 96 -10.95 6.04 4.71
CA VAL A 96 -11.05 7.44 4.32
C VAL A 96 -11.42 7.49 2.85
N ARG A 97 -12.15 8.53 2.46
CA ARG A 97 -12.39 8.80 1.05
C ARG A 97 -11.33 9.76 0.54
N LEU A 98 -10.55 9.33 -0.43
CA LEU A 98 -9.44 10.11 -1.01
C LEU A 98 -9.52 10.07 -2.54
N PRO A 99 -9.00 11.09 -3.24
CA PRO A 99 -8.91 11.05 -4.68
C PRO A 99 -7.90 9.99 -5.12
N ASP A 100 -8.27 9.17 -6.10
CA ASP A 100 -7.33 8.34 -6.83
C ASP A 100 -6.46 9.17 -7.80
N TYR A 101 -5.62 8.51 -8.59
CA TYR A 101 -4.76 9.17 -9.58
C TYR A 101 -5.51 9.94 -10.68
N LYS A 102 -6.79 9.62 -10.91
CA LYS A 102 -7.69 10.33 -11.84
C LYS A 102 -8.49 11.43 -11.14
N GLY A 103 -8.30 11.64 -9.84
CA GLY A 103 -9.06 12.58 -9.03
C GLY A 103 -10.44 12.07 -8.59
N THR A 104 -10.76 10.79 -8.84
CA THR A 104 -12.03 10.19 -8.43
C THR A 104 -11.97 9.83 -6.96
N MET A 105 -12.93 10.30 -6.17
CA MET A 105 -13.01 9.96 -4.75
C MET A 105 -13.35 8.48 -4.56
N THR A 106 -12.44 7.75 -3.92
CA THR A 106 -12.55 6.31 -3.65
C THR A 106 -12.31 6.02 -2.17
N TRP A 107 -12.91 4.93 -1.68
CA TRP A 107 -12.62 4.41 -0.36
C TRP A 107 -11.24 3.78 -0.32
N MET A 108 -10.42 4.22 0.63
CA MET A 108 -9.11 3.67 0.90
C MET A 108 -9.03 3.19 2.34
N ARG A 109 -8.37 2.05 2.54
CA ARG A 109 -8.01 1.56 3.86
C ARG A 109 -6.71 2.21 4.30
N ALA A 110 -6.64 2.55 5.58
CA ALA A 110 -5.51 3.29 6.12
C ALA A 110 -5.13 2.84 7.53
N LEU A 111 -3.84 2.95 7.81
CA LEU A 111 -3.27 2.99 9.15
C LEU A 111 -3.18 4.45 9.59
N VAL A 112 -3.67 4.76 10.78
CA VAL A 112 -3.42 6.05 11.44
C VAL A 112 -2.03 6.01 12.04
N ILE A 113 -1.12 6.83 11.49
CA ILE A 113 0.28 6.94 11.93
C ILE A 113 0.36 7.86 13.15
N GLU A 114 -0.15 9.08 12.98
CA GLU A 114 -0.19 10.12 14.01
C GLU A 114 -1.55 10.81 13.99
N ARG A 115 -1.95 11.40 15.11
CA ARG A 115 -3.14 12.26 15.16
C ARG A 115 -2.98 13.40 16.14
N THR A 116 -3.60 14.53 15.79
CA THR A 116 -3.84 15.66 16.68
C THR A 116 -5.29 15.64 17.16
N GLU A 117 -5.79 16.76 17.67
CA GLU A 117 -7.21 16.93 18.01
C GLU A 117 -8.10 17.14 16.79
N THR A 118 -7.53 17.44 15.63
CA THR A 118 -8.29 17.86 14.43
C THR A 118 -7.90 17.10 13.17
N PHE A 119 -6.68 16.57 13.10
CA PHE A 119 -6.16 15.86 11.93
C PHE A 119 -5.58 14.50 12.30
N ALA A 120 -5.53 13.61 11.31
CA ALA A 120 -4.78 12.36 11.35
C ALA A 120 -3.87 12.28 10.13
N GLU A 121 -2.64 11.81 10.37
CA GLU A 121 -1.75 11.33 9.32
C GLU A 121 -2.00 9.84 9.09
N LEU A 122 -2.17 9.49 7.82
CA LEU A 122 -2.62 8.18 7.38
C LEU A 122 -1.65 7.56 6.39
N PHE A 123 -1.32 6.29 6.57
CA PHE A 123 -0.69 5.46 5.56
C PHE A 123 -1.74 4.59 4.86
N THR A 124 -1.92 4.77 3.55
CA THR A 124 -2.89 4.00 2.76
C THR A 124 -2.36 2.60 2.45
N ILE A 125 -2.89 1.56 3.10
CA ILE A 125 -2.31 0.21 3.07
C ILE A 125 -2.41 -0.49 1.70
N ASP A 126 -3.27 0.00 0.83
CA ASP A 126 -3.52 -0.58 -0.50
C ASP A 126 -2.72 0.07 -1.61
N ILE A 127 -2.14 1.26 -1.35
CA ILE A 127 -1.49 2.08 -2.37
C ILE A 127 -0.09 2.51 -1.92
N GLY A 128 0.09 2.80 -0.63
CA GLY A 128 1.36 3.15 -0.02
C GLY A 128 1.60 4.65 0.17
N ASN A 129 0.60 5.49 -0.10
CA ASN A 129 0.71 6.95 0.07
C ASN A 129 0.40 7.38 1.50
N ILE A 130 1.03 8.49 1.91
CA ILE A 130 0.75 9.18 3.16
C ILE A 130 -0.15 10.38 2.90
N TYR A 131 -1.18 10.56 3.75
CA TYR A 131 -2.11 11.68 3.67
C TYR A 131 -2.37 12.27 5.05
N ALA A 132 -2.47 13.59 5.13
CA ALA A 132 -3.06 14.27 6.27
C ALA A 132 -4.54 14.57 5.98
N VAL A 133 -5.44 14.12 6.87
CA VAL A 133 -6.88 14.31 6.70
C VAL A 133 -7.55 14.78 7.99
N PRO A 134 -8.69 15.49 7.91
CA PRO A 134 -9.48 15.82 9.10
C PRO A 134 -9.97 14.56 9.83
N LEU A 135 -9.98 14.54 11.16
CA LEU A 135 -10.44 13.36 11.93
C LEU A 135 -11.89 12.97 11.63
N ASN A 136 -12.76 13.94 11.34
CA ASN A 136 -14.15 13.70 11.00
C ASN A 136 -14.34 13.07 9.59
N SER A 137 -13.26 12.90 8.83
CA SER A 137 -13.27 12.20 7.54
C SER A 137 -12.95 10.70 7.66
N LEU A 138 -12.72 10.20 8.89
CA LEU A 138 -12.38 8.81 9.14
C LEU A 138 -13.61 7.93 9.40
N TYR A 139 -13.53 6.71 8.90
CA TYR A 139 -14.59 5.71 8.92
C TYR A 139 -14.07 4.37 9.43
N LYS A 140 -14.97 3.53 9.91
CA LYS A 140 -14.63 2.25 10.50
C LYS A 140 -14.10 1.32 9.41
N MET A 141 -12.90 0.78 9.62
CA MET A 141 -12.29 -0.13 8.66
C MET A 141 -12.76 -1.57 8.83
N SER A 142 -13.09 -2.20 7.70
CA SER A 142 -13.21 -3.66 7.59
C SER A 142 -11.82 -4.31 7.52
N ARG A 143 -11.57 -5.32 8.35
CA ARG A 143 -10.27 -6.00 8.46
C ARG A 143 -10.19 -7.32 7.69
N TYR A 144 -11.22 -7.66 6.91
CA TYR A 144 -11.29 -8.95 6.21
C TYR A 144 -10.42 -9.02 4.94
N TYR A 145 -10.07 -7.88 4.37
CA TYR A 145 -9.32 -7.83 3.12
C TYR A 145 -7.80 -7.91 3.36
N VAL A 146 -7.09 -8.65 2.51
CA VAL A 146 -5.62 -8.72 2.49
C VAL A 146 -5.06 -7.35 2.04
N PRO A 147 -4.00 -6.79 2.66
CA PRO A 147 -3.29 -5.60 2.15
C PRO A 147 -2.78 -5.82 0.73
N ILE A 148 -2.53 -4.75 -0.03
CA ILE A 148 -2.17 -4.87 -1.46
C ILE A 148 -0.80 -4.27 -1.79
N ALA A 149 -0.38 -3.21 -1.09
CA ALA A 149 0.88 -2.53 -1.39
C ALA A 149 2.05 -3.11 -0.61
N LEU A 150 3.15 -3.37 -1.31
CA LEU A 150 4.44 -3.81 -0.81
C LEU A 150 5.40 -2.62 -0.80
N ARG A 151 6.08 -2.39 0.33
CA ARG A 151 7.08 -1.33 0.45
C ARG A 151 8.44 -1.81 -0.05
N PHE A 152 9.03 -1.05 -0.98
CA PHE A 152 10.39 -1.27 -1.49
C PHE A 152 11.26 -0.03 -1.24
N THR A 153 12.49 -0.27 -0.77
CA THR A 153 13.49 0.77 -0.47
C THR A 153 14.83 0.48 -1.15
N ASN A 154 15.66 1.53 -1.28
CA ASN A 154 17.05 1.46 -1.75
C ASN A 154 17.23 1.15 -3.25
N MET A 155 16.32 1.67 -4.07
CA MET A 155 16.34 1.54 -5.53
C MET A 155 17.41 2.47 -6.13
N THR A 156 18.68 2.09 -6.06
CA THR A 156 19.81 2.95 -6.50
C THR A 156 19.99 3.04 -8.03
N GLU A 157 20.60 4.14 -8.44
CA GLU A 157 21.16 4.55 -9.76
C GLU A 157 20.24 4.89 -10.95
N TYR A 158 19.02 4.35 -11.08
CA TYR A 158 18.25 4.57 -12.33
C TYR A 158 17.25 5.72 -12.32
N PHE A 159 17.12 6.45 -11.21
CA PHE A 159 16.02 7.39 -11.01
C PHE A 159 16.47 8.85 -10.92
N PHE A 160 17.03 9.38 -12.01
CA PHE A 160 17.15 10.83 -12.27
C PHE A 160 15.94 11.38 -13.05
N LEU A 161 14.75 10.82 -12.87
CA LEU A 161 13.61 11.18 -13.70
C LEU A 161 12.87 12.37 -13.12
N ARG A 162 12.91 13.50 -13.82
CA ARG A 162 12.06 14.68 -13.59
C ARG A 162 10.55 14.37 -13.59
N ASP A 163 10.13 13.13 -13.84
CA ASP A 163 8.75 12.71 -14.08
C ASP A 163 8.34 11.40 -13.36
N PHE A 164 8.74 11.17 -12.09
CA PHE A 164 8.33 9.97 -11.32
C PHE A 164 6.83 9.68 -11.32
N LYS A 165 5.98 10.72 -11.43
CA LYS A 165 4.53 10.57 -11.54
C LYS A 165 4.10 9.76 -12.77
N LYS A 166 4.90 9.73 -13.84
CA LYS A 166 4.62 8.93 -15.06
C LYS A 166 4.82 7.42 -14.84
N LEU A 167 5.47 7.03 -13.74
CA LEU A 167 5.72 5.62 -13.40
C LEU A 167 4.57 4.98 -12.64
N LEU A 168 3.61 5.78 -12.15
CA LEU A 168 2.44 5.24 -11.48
C LEU A 168 1.70 4.30 -12.44
N TRP A 169 1.39 3.11 -11.92
CA TRP A 169 0.75 1.99 -12.59
C TRP A 169 1.58 1.30 -13.68
N ALA A 170 2.87 1.66 -13.82
CA ALA A 170 3.77 0.95 -14.70
C ALA A 170 4.07 -0.45 -14.16
N LYS A 171 4.12 -1.42 -15.08
CA LYS A 171 4.48 -2.80 -14.80
C LYS A 171 6.00 -2.96 -14.75
N VAL A 172 6.50 -3.61 -13.72
CA VAL A 172 7.93 -3.74 -13.42
C VAL A 172 8.28 -5.15 -12.95
N ASN A 173 9.52 -5.54 -13.20
CA ASN A 173 10.18 -6.67 -12.57
C ASN A 173 11.13 -6.16 -11.50
N VAL A 174 11.03 -6.70 -10.29
CA VAL A 174 11.84 -6.28 -9.14
C VAL A 174 12.47 -7.50 -8.53
N LYS A 175 13.80 -7.50 -8.39
CA LYS A 175 14.50 -8.60 -7.75
C LYS A 175 14.70 -8.29 -6.28
N ILE A 176 14.19 -9.14 -5.40
CA ILE A 176 14.44 -9.02 -3.96
C ILE A 176 15.84 -9.56 -3.68
N TYR A 177 16.68 -8.73 -3.07
CA TYR A 177 18.01 -9.15 -2.63
C TYR A 177 18.06 -9.39 -1.12
N SER A 178 17.34 -8.57 -0.37
CA SER A 178 17.16 -8.74 1.07
C SER A 178 15.88 -8.06 1.53
N TYR A 179 15.55 -8.19 2.80
CA TYR A 179 14.43 -7.51 3.42
C TYR A 179 14.84 -7.14 4.85
N ASP A 180 14.26 -6.07 5.36
CA ASP A 180 14.28 -5.76 6.78
C ASP A 180 12.88 -5.97 7.37
N ASN A 181 12.64 -5.50 8.60
CA ASN A 181 11.34 -5.69 9.25
C ASN A 181 10.21 -4.93 8.54
N VAL A 182 10.50 -3.89 7.76
CA VAL A 182 9.53 -2.88 7.29
C VAL A 182 9.56 -2.63 5.78
N SER A 183 10.55 -3.12 5.04
CA SER A 183 10.67 -3.00 3.58
C SER A 183 11.40 -4.19 2.94
N PHE A 184 11.11 -4.43 1.65
CA PHE A 184 12.06 -5.14 0.79
C PHE A 184 13.18 -4.21 0.35
N LEU A 185 14.41 -4.73 0.39
CA LEU A 185 15.57 -4.08 -0.17
C LEU A 185 15.81 -4.66 -1.57
N SER A 186 15.80 -3.77 -2.55
CA SER A 186 16.01 -4.10 -3.95
C SER A 186 16.99 -3.10 -4.55
N ASP A 187 18.03 -3.59 -5.21
CA ASP A 187 18.98 -2.75 -5.94
C ASP A 187 18.68 -2.71 -7.46
N THR A 188 17.76 -3.56 -7.94
CA THR A 188 17.47 -3.73 -9.37
C THR A 188 15.97 -3.56 -9.64
N LEU A 189 15.63 -2.57 -10.47
CA LEU A 189 14.29 -2.40 -11.02
C LEU A 189 14.35 -2.45 -12.55
N GLU A 190 13.73 -3.47 -13.14
CA GLU A 190 13.60 -3.57 -14.59
C GLU A 190 12.19 -3.18 -15.01
N MET A 191 12.06 -2.03 -15.68
CA MET A 191 10.77 -1.62 -16.26
C MET A 191 10.48 -2.45 -17.51
N ARG A 192 9.32 -3.13 -17.56
CA ARG A 192 8.99 -4.01 -18.68
C ARG A 192 8.47 -3.29 -19.92
N SER A 193 8.01 -2.04 -19.83
CA SER A 193 7.74 -1.24 -21.03
C SER A 193 7.75 0.26 -20.77
N SER A 194 8.33 0.99 -21.73
CA SER A 194 8.03 2.39 -21.98
C SER A 194 6.59 2.50 -22.51
N THR A 195 5.79 3.34 -21.88
CA THR A 195 4.56 4.00 -22.39
C THR A 195 3.28 3.20 -22.68
N ASP A 196 3.26 1.89 -22.95
CA ASP A 196 2.07 1.27 -23.57
C ASP A 196 1.15 0.38 -22.70
N GLU A 197 1.44 0.15 -21.42
CA GLU A 197 0.53 -0.59 -20.52
C GLU A 197 0.26 0.18 -19.21
N GLN A 198 -0.27 1.40 -19.31
CA GLN A 198 -0.95 1.99 -18.15
C GLN A 198 -2.21 1.18 -17.86
N PHE A 199 -2.22 0.45 -16.74
CA PHE A 199 -3.40 -0.32 -16.33
C PHE A 199 -4.55 0.64 -16.01
N ASP A 200 -5.61 0.59 -16.81
CA ASP A 200 -6.80 1.39 -16.57
C ASP A 200 -7.71 0.71 -15.53
N LEU A 201 -7.59 1.17 -14.28
CA LEU A 201 -8.45 0.73 -13.17
C LEU A 201 -9.95 0.94 -13.43
N SER A 202 -10.33 1.88 -14.32
CA SER A 202 -11.74 2.11 -14.67
C SER A 202 -12.33 1.04 -15.57
N SER A 203 -11.53 0.49 -16.49
CA SER A 203 -11.92 -0.65 -17.32
C SER A 203 -12.11 -1.92 -16.48
N ALA A 204 -11.22 -2.17 -15.51
CA ALA A 204 -11.35 -3.28 -14.57
C ALA A 204 -12.61 -3.16 -13.70
N ARG A 205 -12.95 -1.94 -13.26
CA ARG A 205 -14.18 -1.65 -12.49
C ARG A 205 -15.43 -1.98 -13.30
N ASN A 206 -15.47 -1.58 -14.58
CA ASN A 206 -16.62 -1.81 -15.45
C ASN A 206 -16.82 -3.29 -15.81
N ALA A 207 -15.75 -4.09 -15.83
CA ALA A 207 -15.86 -5.54 -16.02
C ALA A 207 -16.49 -6.22 -14.79
N LEU A 208 -16.06 -5.85 -13.58
CA LEU A 208 -16.57 -6.43 -12.33
C LEU A 208 -18.01 -6.02 -11.99
N LEU A 209 -18.51 -4.91 -12.55
CA LEU A 209 -19.91 -4.49 -12.38
C LEU A 209 -20.89 -5.17 -13.35
N LYS A 210 -20.39 -6.00 -14.28
CA LYS A 210 -21.19 -6.74 -15.27
C LYS A 210 -21.36 -8.23 -14.93
N GLU A 211 -20.67 -8.71 -13.89
CA GLU A 211 -20.84 -10.04 -13.29
C GLU A 211 -21.82 -9.97 -12.11
#